data_AF-M1AFT9-F1
#
_entry.id   AF-M1AFT9-F1
#
_cell.length_a   1.000
_cell.length_b   1.000
_cell.length_c   1.000
_cell.angle_alpha   90.00
_cell.angle_beta   90.00
_cell.angle_gamma   90.00
#
_symmetry.space_group_name_H-M   'P 1'
#
loop_
_entity.id
_entity.type
_entity.pdbx_description
1 polymer ?
#
loop_
_entity_poly.entity_id
_entity_poly.type
_entity_poly.pdbx_seq_one_letter_code
_entity_poly.pdbx_strand_id
1 'polypeptide(L)'
;MGTVNFVWNLTKNYFTFGLIGLTVSDRYASIVPVGGISMSPTFNPHDDSSMRALTRDFVVMEKLCLEKYKFSLGDVVVFSSPTNHKEKNIKRITALPGDLVSTPHYDAVVIPEGHCWVEGDNQAWSLDSRSFGPVRYILLHILLLMKRNLT
;
A
#
# COMPACT_ATOMS: atom_id res chain seq x y z
N MET A 1 -22.98 -2.94 48.47
CA MET A 1 -23.61 -3.04 47.13
C MET A 1 -23.03 -2.08 46.07
N GLY A 2 -21.99 -1.27 46.34
CA GLY A 2 -21.44 -0.31 45.36
C GLY A 2 -20.30 -0.84 44.46
N THR A 3 -19.46 -1.74 44.97
CA THR A 3 -18.21 -2.16 44.30
C THR A 3 -18.44 -3.05 43.08
N VAL A 4 -19.47 -3.91 43.11
CA VAL A 4 -19.78 -4.84 42.02
C VAL A 4 -20.30 -4.09 40.78
N ASN A 5 -21.15 -3.08 40.99
CA ASN A 5 -21.65 -2.22 39.90
C ASN A 5 -20.54 -1.35 39.29
N PHE A 6 -19.57 -0.92 40.11
CA PHE A 6 -18.41 -0.17 39.63
C PHE A 6 -17.49 -1.01 38.75
N VAL A 7 -17.11 -2.21 39.20
CA VAL A 7 -16.27 -3.14 38.41
C VAL A 7 -16.97 -3.55 37.12
N TRP A 8 -18.27 -3.86 37.18
CA TRP A 8 -19.07 -4.20 36.00
C TRP A 8 -19.13 -3.07 34.96
N ASN A 9 -19.30 -1.82 35.39
CA ASN A 9 -19.28 -0.66 34.49
C ASN A 9 -17.89 -0.42 33.90
N LEU A 10 -16.81 -0.63 34.67
CA LEU A 10 -15.44 -0.53 34.17
C LEU A 10 -15.21 -1.55 33.04
N THR A 11 -15.52 -2.83 33.30
CA THR A 11 -15.33 -3.92 32.34
C THR A 11 -16.17 -3.73 31.07
N LYS A 12 -17.42 -3.25 31.21
CA LYS A 12 -18.30 -2.94 30.08
C LYS A 12 -17.75 -1.80 29.21
N ASN A 13 -17.17 -0.77 29.83
CA ASN A 13 -16.54 0.33 29.10
C ASN A 13 -15.30 -0.15 28.35
N TYR A 14 -14.42 -0.94 28.98
CA TYR A 14 -13.25 -1.51 28.30
C TYR A 14 -13.64 -2.40 27.11
N PHE A 15 -14.70 -3.21 27.24
CA PHE A 15 -15.21 -4.02 26.14
C PHE A 15 -15.72 -3.15 24.98
N THR A 16 -16.45 -2.07 25.30
CA THR A 16 -16.97 -1.12 24.31
C THR A 16 -15.84 -0.39 23.59
N PHE A 17 -14.86 0.13 24.33
CA PHE A 17 -13.66 0.74 23.74
C PHE A 17 -12.85 -0.25 22.90
N GLY A 18 -12.78 -1.52 23.33
CA GLY A 18 -12.14 -2.58 22.55
C GLY A 18 -12.82 -2.82 21.21
N LEU A 19 -14.16 -2.91 21.17
CA LEU A 19 -14.93 -3.05 19.94
C LEU A 19 -14.82 -1.83 19.02
N ILE A 20 -14.87 -0.62 19.59
CA ILE A 20 -14.67 0.62 18.82
C ILE A 20 -13.25 0.66 18.27
N GLY A 21 -12.23 0.36 19.08
CA GLY A 21 -10.84 0.31 18.64
C GLY A 21 -10.60 -0.72 17.54
N LEU A 22 -11.21 -1.91 17.65
CA LEU A 22 -11.11 -2.96 16.64
C LEU A 22 -11.77 -2.54 15.31
N THR A 23 -12.98 -1.97 15.36
CA THR A 23 -13.70 -1.51 14.17
C THR A 23 -13.02 -0.32 13.49
N VAL A 24 -12.49 0.61 14.28
CA VAL A 24 -11.66 1.73 13.80
C VAL A 24 -10.40 1.19 13.13
N SER A 25 -9.66 0.29 13.79
CA SER A 25 -8.43 -0.28 13.23
C SER A 25 -8.67 -1.00 11.91
N ASP A 26 -9.72 -1.84 11.83
CA ASP A 26 -10.03 -2.59 10.60
C ASP A 26 -10.48 -1.66 9.45
N ARG A 27 -11.12 -0.53 9.79
CA ARG A 27 -11.56 0.46 8.79
C ARG A 27 -10.41 1.29 8.24
N TYR A 28 -9.40 1.61 9.04
CA TYR A 28 -8.38 2.60 8.67
C TYR A 28 -7.04 2.01 8.23
N ALA A 29 -6.68 0.81 8.68
CA ALA A 29 -5.40 0.19 8.31
C ALA A 29 -5.51 -1.33 8.10
N SER A 30 -4.59 -1.89 7.33
CA SER A 30 -4.41 -3.33 7.18
C SER A 30 -2.94 -3.66 7.06
N ILE A 31 -2.49 -4.73 7.71
CA ILE A 31 -1.13 -5.23 7.53
C ILE A 31 -1.15 -6.18 6.34
N VAL A 32 -0.26 -5.96 5.36
CA VAL A 32 -0.16 -6.77 4.14
C VAL A 32 1.28 -7.27 4.02
N PRO A 33 1.52 -8.57 3.77
CA PRO A 33 2.85 -9.07 3.44
C PRO A 33 3.22 -8.66 2.01
N VAL A 34 4.44 -8.18 1.80
CA VAL A 34 4.99 -7.89 0.48
C VAL A 34 5.59 -9.17 -0.11
N GLY A 35 5.14 -9.53 -1.30
CA GLY A 35 5.65 -10.67 -2.06
C GLY A 35 6.21 -10.26 -3.41
N GLY A 36 7.29 -10.93 -3.83
CA GLY A 36 7.91 -10.72 -5.14
C GLY A 36 9.08 -9.75 -5.13
N ILE A 37 9.80 -9.71 -6.26
CA ILE A 37 11.06 -8.96 -6.43
C ILE A 37 10.89 -7.57 -7.05
N SER A 38 9.66 -7.21 -7.47
CA SER A 38 9.43 -6.02 -8.28
C SER A 38 9.69 -4.70 -7.57
N MET A 39 9.70 -4.71 -6.23
CA MET A 39 10.03 -3.55 -5.41
C MET A 39 11.39 -3.70 -4.68
N SER A 40 12.20 -4.67 -5.08
CA SER A 40 13.58 -4.77 -4.61
C SER A 40 14.40 -3.60 -5.18
N PRO A 41 15.27 -2.94 -4.40
CA PRO A 41 15.74 -3.32 -3.05
C PRO A 41 14.92 -2.74 -1.89
N THR A 42 13.91 -1.89 -2.13
CA THR A 42 13.12 -1.25 -1.05
C THR A 42 12.38 -2.27 -0.21
N PHE A 43 11.79 -3.27 -0.85
CA PHE A 43 11.16 -4.41 -0.19
C PHE A 43 11.85 -5.70 -0.59
N ASN A 44 12.03 -6.59 0.39
CA ASN A 44 12.66 -7.89 0.26
C ASN A 44 14.04 -7.84 -0.44
N PRO A 45 15.05 -7.14 0.16
CA PRO A 45 16.37 -6.97 -0.44
C PRO A 45 17.19 -8.27 -0.53
N HIS A 46 16.93 -9.25 0.33
CA HIS A 46 17.64 -10.53 0.39
C HIS A 46 16.67 -11.69 0.10
N ASP A 47 16.40 -11.96 -1.18
CA ASP A 47 15.60 -13.12 -1.60
C ASP A 47 16.49 -14.38 -1.71
N ASP A 48 17.18 -14.73 -0.63
CA ASP A 48 17.95 -15.97 -0.56
C ASP A 48 16.97 -17.15 -0.54
N SER A 49 17.10 -18.04 -1.53
CA SER A 49 16.10 -19.05 -1.89
C SER A 49 15.70 -20.02 -0.77
N SER A 50 16.50 -20.14 0.29
CA SER A 50 16.27 -21.06 1.42
C SER A 50 15.41 -20.49 2.55
N MET A 51 15.27 -19.15 2.69
CA MET A 51 14.53 -18.52 3.81
C MET A 51 13.42 -17.54 3.39
N ARG A 52 13.02 -17.53 2.10
CA ARG A 52 11.97 -16.65 1.52
C ARG A 52 10.65 -16.57 2.30
N ALA A 53 10.32 -17.59 3.10
CA ALA A 53 9.10 -17.61 3.90
C ALA A 53 9.22 -16.81 5.21
N LEU A 54 10.44 -16.65 5.74
CA LEU A 54 10.71 -16.06 7.06
C LEU A 54 11.07 -14.57 7.00
N THR A 55 11.56 -14.08 5.86
CA THR A 55 12.03 -12.69 5.66
C THR A 55 11.07 -11.84 4.83
N ARG A 56 9.75 -12.06 4.97
CA ARG A 56 8.78 -11.20 4.27
C ARG A 56 8.61 -9.88 5.00
N ASP A 57 8.76 -8.80 4.25
CA ASP A 57 8.41 -7.47 4.74
C ASP A 57 6.89 -7.36 4.89
N PHE A 58 6.47 -6.78 6.01
CA PHE A 58 5.07 -6.45 6.26
C PHE A 58 4.90 -4.95 6.20
N VAL A 59 3.83 -4.52 5.54
CA VAL A 59 3.55 -3.12 5.29
C VAL A 59 2.16 -2.77 5.79
N VAL A 60 2.02 -1.57 6.33
CA VAL A 60 0.74 -1.06 6.79
C VAL A 60 0.10 -0.30 5.64
N MET A 61 -0.96 -0.88 5.10
CA MET A 61 -1.80 -0.28 4.09
C MET A 61 -2.84 0.59 4.76
N GLU A 62 -2.82 1.89 4.49
CA GLU A 62 -3.83 2.83 4.93
C GLU A 62 -5.05 2.72 4.01
N LYS A 63 -6.22 2.51 4.60
CA LYS A 63 -7.52 2.39 3.92
C LYS A 63 -8.35 3.69 3.99
N LEU A 64 -7.77 4.77 4.53
CA LEU A 64 -8.45 6.06 4.66
C LEU A 64 -8.91 6.60 3.29
N CYS A 65 -9.92 7.46 3.34
CA CYS A 65 -10.57 8.00 2.15
C CYS A 65 -9.56 8.79 1.29
N LEU A 66 -9.14 8.17 0.19
CA LEU A 66 -8.12 8.68 -0.73
C LEU A 66 -8.51 10.00 -1.40
N GLU A 67 -9.80 10.35 -1.41
CA GLU A 67 -10.30 11.63 -1.95
C GLU A 67 -9.64 12.84 -1.29
N LYS A 68 -9.16 12.72 -0.04
CA LYS A 68 -8.48 13.81 0.66
C LYS A 68 -6.96 13.70 0.64
N TYR A 69 -6.41 12.57 0.18
CA TYR A 69 -4.97 12.36 0.17
C TYR A 69 -4.35 13.03 -1.06
N LYS A 70 -3.24 13.73 -0.85
CA LYS A 70 -2.45 14.33 -1.92
C LYS A 70 -1.28 13.41 -2.24
N PHE A 71 -1.40 12.68 -3.36
CA PHE A 71 -0.33 11.81 -3.84
C PHE A 71 0.91 12.63 -4.18
N SER A 72 2.06 12.12 -3.72
CA SER A 72 3.36 12.71 -3.96
C SER A 72 4.25 11.77 -4.75
N LEU A 73 5.22 12.34 -5.48
CA LEU A 73 6.26 11.55 -6.14
C LEU A 73 7.01 10.71 -5.10
N GLY A 74 7.23 9.44 -5.43
CA GLY A 74 7.90 8.49 -4.55
C GLY A 74 6.99 7.72 -3.59
N ASP A 75 5.70 8.05 -3.51
CA ASP A 75 4.74 7.31 -2.70
C ASP A 75 4.64 5.85 -3.16
N VAL A 76 4.59 4.93 -2.20
CA VAL A 76 4.33 3.52 -2.49
C VAL A 76 2.84 3.27 -2.39
N VAL A 77 2.27 2.76 -3.47
CA VAL A 77 0.85 2.49 -3.60
C VAL A 77 0.57 1.03 -3.90
N VAL A 78 -0.57 0.58 -3.42
CA VAL A 78 -1.13 -0.75 -3.65
C VAL A 78 -2.37 -0.59 -4.52
N PHE A 79 -2.48 -1.35 -5.60
CA PHE A 79 -3.68 -1.33 -6.43
C PHE A 79 -4.01 -2.71 -6.96
N SER A 80 -5.28 -2.93 -7.30
CA SER A 80 -5.71 -4.19 -7.93
C SER A 80 -5.16 -4.28 -9.35
N SER A 81 -4.55 -5.42 -9.68
CA SER A 81 -4.03 -5.68 -11.01
C SER A 81 -5.14 -5.54 -12.07
N PRO A 82 -4.89 -4.85 -13.20
CA PRO A 82 -5.86 -4.75 -14.28
C PRO A 82 -6.13 -6.10 -14.94
N THR A 83 -5.13 -7.01 -14.95
CA THR A 83 -5.25 -8.36 -15.52
C THR A 83 -5.99 -9.32 -14.59
N ASN A 84 -5.78 -9.18 -13.27
CA ASN A 84 -6.39 -10.05 -12.26
C ASN A 84 -6.74 -9.25 -11.00
N HIS A 85 -8.01 -8.85 -10.86
CA HIS A 85 -8.46 -8.05 -9.71
C HIS A 85 -8.29 -8.71 -8.33
N LYS A 86 -8.07 -10.03 -8.27
CA LYS A 86 -7.75 -10.73 -7.02
C LYS A 86 -6.32 -10.48 -6.54
N GLU A 87 -5.44 -10.08 -7.45
CA GLU A 87 -4.04 -9.78 -7.15
C GLU A 87 -3.86 -8.29 -6.89
N LYS A 88 -3.10 -7.97 -5.85
CA LYS A 88 -2.70 -6.61 -5.52
C LYS A 88 -1.25 -6.41 -5.89
N ASN A 89 -0.97 -5.37 -6.65
CA ASN A 89 0.38 -4.96 -7.01
C ASN A 89 0.83 -3.81 -6.13
N ILE A 90 2.10 -3.81 -5.77
CA ILE A 90 2.76 -2.74 -5.02
C ILE A 90 3.76 -2.08 -5.96
N LYS A 91 3.63 -0.77 -6.15
CA LYS A 91 4.47 0.05 -7.03
C LYS A 91 4.72 1.42 -6.42
N ARG A 92 5.68 2.14 -6.97
CA ARG A 92 6.02 3.51 -6.57
C ARG A 92 5.51 4.50 -7.61
N ILE A 93 4.93 5.61 -7.15
CA ILE A 93 4.56 6.72 -8.02
C ILE A 93 5.82 7.41 -8.53
N THR A 94 5.97 7.49 -9.85
CA THR A 94 7.11 8.17 -10.50
C THR A 94 6.70 9.36 -11.36
N ALA A 95 5.40 9.51 -11.67
CA ALA A 95 4.87 10.72 -12.30
C ALA A 95 3.42 11.01 -11.86
N LEU A 96 3.07 12.28 -11.83
CA LEU A 96 1.77 12.83 -11.40
C LEU A 96 1.02 13.47 -12.59
N PRO A 97 -0.25 13.87 -12.43
CA PRO A 97 -1.00 14.57 -13.47
C PRO A 97 -0.26 15.77 -14.03
N GLY A 98 -0.25 15.89 -15.36
CA GLY A 98 0.46 16.94 -16.09
C GLY A 98 1.92 16.63 -16.39
N ASP A 99 2.53 15.62 -15.76
CA ASP A 99 3.89 15.19 -16.09
C ASP A 99 3.94 14.48 -17.46
N LEU A 100 5.06 14.64 -18.15
CA LEU A 100 5.36 13.98 -19.41
C LEU A 100 6.30 12.78 -19.16
N VAL A 101 5.83 11.58 -19.48
CA VAL A 101 6.60 10.35 -19.36
C VAL A 101 6.89 9.78 -20.74
N SER A 102 8.17 9.60 -21.07
CA SER A 102 8.61 8.94 -22.30
C SER A 102 9.04 7.51 -21.97
N THR A 103 8.45 6.53 -22.64
CA THR A 103 8.87 5.13 -22.52
C THR A 103 9.29 4.58 -23.87
N PRO A 104 10.11 3.53 -23.93
CA PRO A 104 10.49 2.92 -25.21
C PRO A 104 9.30 2.35 -26.01
N HIS A 105 8.17 2.11 -25.34
CA HIS A 105 6.98 1.49 -25.92
C HIS A 105 5.89 2.49 -26.32
N TYR A 106 5.92 3.71 -25.76
CA TYR A 106 4.93 4.75 -26.04
C TYR A 106 5.63 6.08 -26.34
N ASP A 107 5.22 6.75 -27.41
CA ASP A 107 5.52 8.17 -27.61
C ASP A 107 5.08 8.97 -26.37
N ALA A 108 5.81 10.04 -26.06
CA ALA A 108 5.66 10.84 -24.84
C ALA A 108 4.20 10.96 -24.36
N VAL A 109 3.91 10.38 -23.19
CA VAL A 109 2.56 10.33 -22.61
C VAL A 109 2.44 11.42 -21.55
N VAL A 110 1.45 12.30 -21.70
CA VAL A 110 1.06 13.23 -20.64
C VAL A 110 0.10 12.52 -19.69
N ILE A 111 0.39 12.55 -18.39
CA ILE A 111 -0.45 11.90 -17.39
C ILE A 111 -1.76 12.69 -17.23
N PRO A 112 -2.93 12.08 -17.45
CA PRO A 112 -4.20 12.78 -17.30
C PRO A 112 -4.54 13.05 -15.84
N GLU A 113 -5.39 14.06 -15.62
CA GLU A 113 -5.95 14.35 -14.29
C GLU A 113 -6.61 13.12 -13.66
N GLY A 114 -6.42 12.97 -12.35
CA GLY A 114 -6.91 11.83 -11.59
C GLY A 114 -6.17 10.50 -11.82
N HIS A 115 -5.04 10.52 -12.55
CA HIS A 115 -4.19 9.36 -12.79
C HIS A 115 -2.76 9.62 -12.31
N CYS A 116 -1.99 8.56 -12.11
CA CYS A 116 -0.56 8.63 -11.88
C CYS A 116 0.18 7.55 -12.67
N TRP A 117 1.47 7.75 -12.85
CA TRP A 117 2.37 6.75 -13.39
C TRP A 117 3.05 6.01 -12.24
N VAL A 118 3.03 4.68 -12.29
CA VAL A 118 3.61 3.83 -11.24
C VAL A 118 4.61 2.85 -11.83
N GLU A 119 5.74 2.68 -11.15
CA GLU A 119 6.82 1.77 -11.55
C GLU A 119 7.31 0.94 -10.37
N GLY A 120 7.81 -0.25 -10.66
CA GLY A 120 8.50 -1.05 -9.65
C GLY A 120 9.96 -0.59 -9.52
N ASP A 121 10.51 -0.65 -8.31
CA ASP A 121 11.92 -0.32 -8.06
C ASP A 121 12.87 -1.26 -8.83
N ASN A 122 12.44 -2.50 -9.10
CA ASN A 122 13.15 -3.44 -9.97
C ASN A 122 12.58 -3.39 -11.39
N GLN A 123 13.16 -2.50 -12.21
CA GLN A 123 12.70 -2.25 -13.58
C GLN A 123 12.74 -3.48 -14.49
N ALA A 124 13.65 -4.43 -14.24
CA ALA A 124 13.82 -5.64 -15.06
C ALA A 124 12.74 -6.70 -14.79
N TRP A 125 12.12 -6.68 -13.59
CA TRP A 125 11.15 -7.68 -13.15
C TRP A 125 9.91 -7.01 -12.55
N SER A 126 9.31 -6.11 -13.32
CA SER A 126 8.12 -5.37 -12.90
C SER A 126 7.12 -5.25 -14.05
N LEU A 127 5.90 -5.72 -13.80
CA LEU A 127 4.71 -5.35 -14.59
C LEU A 127 4.13 -4.06 -13.99
N ASP A 128 4.25 -2.95 -14.70
CA ASP A 128 3.91 -1.61 -14.21
C ASP A 128 3.36 -0.69 -15.31
N SER A 129 3.27 0.61 -15.07
CA SER A 129 2.67 1.57 -16.01
C SER A 129 3.35 1.59 -17.38
N ARG A 130 4.61 1.14 -17.50
CA ARG A 130 5.28 0.98 -18.80
C ARG A 130 4.60 -0.07 -19.68
N SER A 131 3.85 -0.99 -19.09
CA SER A 131 3.11 -2.04 -19.79
C SER A 131 1.63 -1.69 -19.98
N PHE A 132 0.96 -1.17 -18.96
CA PHE A 132 -0.50 -0.94 -18.98
C PHE A 132 -0.93 0.53 -18.97
N GLY A 133 0.00 1.48 -18.89
CA GLY A 133 -0.25 2.92 -18.87
C GLY A 133 -0.56 3.51 -17.48
N PRO A 134 -1.07 4.75 -17.43
CA PRO A 134 -1.40 5.45 -16.18
C PRO A 134 -2.52 4.76 -15.38
N VAL A 135 -2.45 4.83 -14.04
CA VAL A 135 -3.41 4.24 -13.11
C VAL A 135 -4.28 5.32 -12.46
N ARG A 136 -5.59 5.08 -12.36
CA ARG A 136 -6.53 5.98 -11.68
C ARG A 136 -6.34 5.96 -10.16
N TYR A 137 -6.41 7.14 -9.54
CA TYR A 137 -6.36 7.28 -8.07
C TYR A 137 -7.41 6.46 -7.33
N ILE A 138 -8.60 6.30 -7.91
CA ILE A 138 -9.70 5.55 -7.28
C ILE A 138 -9.41 4.06 -7.09
N LEU A 139 -8.41 3.51 -7.79
CA LEU A 139 -7.99 2.12 -7.68
C LEU A 139 -6.79 1.94 -6.74
N LEU A 140 -6.16 3.04 -6.33
CA LEU A 140 -5.00 3.01 -5.46
C LEU A 140 -5.44 2.81 -4.02
N HIS A 141 -4.49 2.41 -3.20
CA HIS A 141 -4.50 2.48 -1.76
C HIS A 141 -3.09 2.85 -1.34
N ILE A 142 -2.95 3.61 -0.26
CA ILE A 142 -1.63 4.10 0.16
C ILE A 142 -0.99 3.11 1.10
N LEU A 143 0.31 2.92 0.90
CA LEU A 143 1.13 2.18 1.82
C LEU A 143 1.90 3.15 2.70
N LEU A 144 1.57 3.16 3.99
CA LEU A 144 2.41 3.83 4.98
C LEU A 144 3.52 2.84 5.38
N LEU A 145 4.72 3.16 4.93
CA LEU A 145 5.93 2.42 5.28
C LEU A 145 6.23 2.58 6.78
N MET A 146 5.76 1.63 7.58
CA MET A 146 6.44 1.31 8.84
C MET A 146 7.67 0.48 8.49
N LYS A 147 8.74 1.13 8.02
CA LYS A 147 10.02 0.46 7.82
C LYS A 147 10.50 -0.02 9.19
N ARG A 148 10.55 -1.34 9.40
CA ARG A 148 11.24 -1.91 10.55
C ARG A 148 12.72 -1.54 10.37
N ASN A 149 13.18 -0.52 11.09
CA ASN A 149 14.60 -0.29 11.30
C ASN A 149 15.11 -1.46 12.13
N LEU A 150 15.45 -2.58 11.48
CA LEU A 150 16.41 -3.50 12.03
C LEU A 150 17.74 -3.08 11.41
N THR A 151 18.50 -2.41 12.27
CA THR A 151 19.93 -2.07 12.18
C THR A 151 20.76 -3.05 11.37
#